data_AF-A0A392MU45-F1
#
_entry.id   AF-A0A392MU45-F1
#
_cell.length_a   1.000
_cell.length_b   1.000
_cell.length_c   1.000
_cell.angle_alpha   90.00
_cell.angle_beta   90.00
_cell.angle_gamma   90.00
#
_symmetry.space_group_name_H-M   'P 1'
#
loop_
_entity.id
_entity.type
_entity.pdbx_description
1 polymer ?
#
loop_
_entity_poly.entity_id
_entity_poly.type
_entity_poly.pdbx_seq_one_letter_code
_entity_poly.pdbx_strand_id
1 'polypeptide(L)'
;EIDYTKEAANAELFASNFKNMSYVKVPTIYWDYTTPQILTMEYVPGIKINKIQALDQLGVDRKRLGRYAVESFLEQILSHGFFHADPVSLLF
;
A
#
# COMPACT_ATOMS: atom_id res chain seq x y z
N GLU A 1 17.45 -15.22 4.98
CA GLU A 1 16.40 -15.13 6.01
C GLU A 1 15.78 -13.74 5.91
N ILE A 2 14.45 -13.64 5.90
CA ILE A 2 13.74 -12.36 5.79
C ILE A 2 13.76 -11.71 7.19
N ASP A 3 14.07 -10.41 7.25
CA ASP A 3 14.06 -9.63 8.49
C ASP A 3 12.94 -8.58 8.40
N TYR A 4 11.84 -8.85 9.08
CA TYR A 4 10.64 -8.01 9.04
C TYR A 4 10.83 -6.63 9.67
N THR A 5 11.87 -6.40 10.47
CA THR A 5 12.17 -5.06 10.99
C THR A 5 12.60 -4.11 9.88
N LYS A 6 13.27 -4.64 8.84
CA LYS A 6 13.63 -3.86 7.65
C LYS A 6 12.41 -3.57 6.80
N GLU A 7 11.49 -4.53 6.68
CA GLU A 7 10.23 -4.33 5.97
C GLU A 7 9.33 -3.29 6.66
N ALA A 8 9.24 -3.33 7.98
CA ALA A 8 8.56 -2.32 8.78
C ALA A 8 9.13 -0.91 8.55
N ALA A 9 10.45 -0.75 8.64
CA ALA A 9 11.11 0.54 8.39
C ALA A 9 10.88 1.04 6.94
N ASN A 10 10.91 0.13 5.97
CA ASN A 10 10.61 0.45 4.58
C ASN A 10 9.13 0.87 4.40
N ALA A 11 8.19 0.25 5.11
CA ALA A 11 6.78 0.63 5.09
C ALA A 11 6.56 2.04 5.67
N GLU A 12 7.28 2.43 6.71
CA GLU A 12 7.22 3.80 7.26
C GLU A 12 7.83 4.82 6.29
N LEU A 13 8.96 4.49 5.66
CA LEU A 13 9.53 5.32 4.59
C LEU A 13 8.53 5.52 3.45
N PHE A 14 7.88 4.42 3.04
CA PHE A 14 6.84 4.42 2.02
C PHE A 14 5.66 5.31 2.45
N ALA A 15 5.17 5.21 3.69
CA ALA A 15 4.14 6.11 4.22
C ALA A 15 4.55 7.59 4.12
N SER A 16 5.82 7.92 4.39
CA SER A 16 6.33 9.29 4.28
C SER A 16 6.34 9.82 2.84
N ASN A 17 6.68 8.95 1.88
CA ASN A 17 6.71 9.26 0.45
C ASN A 17 5.30 9.57 -0.08
N PHE A 18 4.31 8.80 0.39
CA PHE A 18 2.92 8.91 -0.05
C PHE A 18 2.06 9.88 0.76
N LYS A 19 2.64 10.63 1.73
CA LYS A 19 1.87 11.53 2.62
C LYS A 19 1.00 12.58 1.91
N ASN A 20 1.36 12.93 0.67
CA ASN A 20 0.62 13.92 -0.13
C ASN A 20 -0.41 13.28 -1.09
N MET A 21 -0.41 11.95 -1.23
CA MET A 21 -1.36 11.20 -2.04
C MET A 21 -2.51 10.69 -1.19
N SER A 22 -3.57 11.48 -1.08
CA SER A 22 -4.77 11.16 -0.26
C SER A 22 -5.49 9.85 -0.60
N TYR A 23 -5.22 9.27 -1.77
CA TYR A 23 -5.82 8.01 -2.25
C TYR A 23 -4.91 6.79 -2.01
N VAL A 24 -3.78 6.95 -1.32
CA VAL A 24 -2.90 5.84 -0.92
C VAL A 24 -2.91 5.72 0.59
N LYS A 25 -3.28 4.55 1.11
CA LYS A 25 -3.21 4.23 2.54
C LYS A 25 -2.08 3.24 2.79
N VAL A 26 -1.21 3.59 3.73
CA VAL A 26 -0.17 2.71 4.25
C VAL A 26 -0.53 2.34 5.69
N PRO A 27 -0.60 1.05 6.04
CA PRO A 27 -0.88 0.62 7.41
C PRO A 27 0.15 1.15 8.40
N THR A 28 -0.30 1.60 9.58
CA THR A 28 0.62 1.94 10.67
C THR A 28 1.30 0.68 11.20
N ILE A 29 2.61 0.73 11.42
CA ILE A 29 3.38 -0.36 12.03
C ILE A 29 3.25 -0.30 13.55
N TYR A 30 3.03 -1.45 14.19
CA TYR A 30 3.09 -1.58 15.65
C TYR A 30 4.43 -2.20 16.07
N TRP A 31 5.41 -1.34 16.38
CA TRP A 31 6.78 -1.75 16.70
C TRP A 31 6.89 -2.62 17.96
N ASP A 32 6.06 -2.36 18.97
CA ASP A 32 6.03 -3.16 20.21
C ASP A 32 5.70 -4.64 19.96
N TYR A 33 5.08 -4.96 18.82
CA TYR A 33 4.68 -6.30 18.42
C TYR A 33 5.41 -6.78 17.16
N THR A 34 6.41 -6.03 16.69
CA THR A 34 7.19 -6.37 15.49
C THR A 34 8.57 -6.88 15.88
N THR A 35 8.98 -7.99 15.29
CA THR A 35 10.27 -8.66 15.51
C THR A 35 10.88 -9.02 14.15
N PRO A 36 12.13 -9.52 14.08
CA PRO A 36 12.70 -9.99 12.81
C PRO A 36 11.87 -11.08 12.10
N GLN A 37 11.02 -11.82 12.84
CA GLN A 37 10.22 -12.93 12.33
C GLN A 37 8.71 -12.64 12.26
N ILE A 38 8.25 -11.51 12.82
CA ILE A 38 6.82 -11.15 12.88
C ILE A 38 6.67 -9.67 12.55
N LEU A 39 5.86 -9.33 11.54
CA LEU A 39 5.44 -7.96 11.23
C LEU A 39 4.01 -7.73 11.73
N THR A 40 3.81 -6.75 12.61
CA THR A 40 2.48 -6.39 13.11
C THR A 40 2.10 -4.98 12.66
N MET A 41 0.95 -4.83 12.02
CA MET A 41 0.49 -3.56 11.43
C MET A 41 -1.03 -3.37 11.52
N GLU A 42 -1.49 -2.15 11.29
CA GLU A 42 -2.90 -1.76 11.23
C GLU A 42 -3.68 -2.66 10.26
N TYR A 43 -4.83 -3.15 10.73
CA TYR A 43 -5.76 -3.83 9.85
C TYR A 43 -6.53 -2.81 9.02
N VAL A 44 -6.31 -2.83 7.70
CA VAL A 44 -7.03 -1.97 6.75
C VAL A 44 -8.02 -2.81 5.94
N PRO A 45 -9.33 -2.65 6.14
CA PRO A 45 -10.32 -3.37 5.34
C PRO A 45 -10.40 -2.78 3.94
N GLY A 46 -10.56 -3.64 2.93
CA GLY A 46 -10.84 -3.18 1.58
C GLY A 46 -11.20 -4.31 0.62
N ILE A 47 -11.49 -3.92 -0.61
CA ILE A 47 -11.97 -4.82 -1.66
C ILE A 47 -10.85 -5.02 -2.67
N LYS A 48 -10.51 -6.28 -2.94
CA LYS A 48 -9.50 -6.60 -3.95
C LYS A 48 -9.91 -6.00 -5.30
N ILE A 49 -8.98 -5.30 -5.96
CA ILE A 49 -9.21 -4.62 -7.23
C ILE A 49 -9.71 -5.54 -8.36
N ASN A 50 -9.46 -6.85 -8.25
CA ASN A 50 -9.94 -7.85 -9.19
C ASN A 50 -11.41 -8.27 -8.99
N LYS A 51 -12.09 -7.79 -7.94
CA LYS A 51 -13.51 -8.07 -7.67
C LYS A 51 -14.42 -7.07 -8.40
N ILE A 52 -14.39 -7.12 -9.73
CA ILE A 52 -15.07 -6.16 -10.61
C ILE A 52 -16.56 -6.00 -10.27
N GLN A 53 -17.29 -7.10 -10.06
CA GLN A 53 -18.72 -7.03 -9.73
C GLN A 53 -18.99 -6.30 -8.40
N ALA A 54 -18.14 -6.50 -7.38
CA ALA A 54 -18.28 -5.82 -6.10
C ALA A 54 -17.97 -4.32 -6.23
N LEU A 55 -16.98 -3.97 -7.04
CA LEU A 55 -16.65 -2.58 -7.35
C LEU A 55 -17.78 -1.88 -8.12
N ASP A 56 -18.39 -2.57 -9.10
CA ASP A 56 -19.52 -2.05 -9.87
C ASP A 56 -20.76 -1.84 -8.97
N GLN A 57 -21.05 -2.77 -8.05
CA GLN A 57 -22.14 -2.64 -7.07
C GLN A 57 -21.97 -1.45 -6.12
N LEU A 58 -20.72 -1.12 -5.78
CA LEU A 58 -20.38 0.03 -4.95
C LEU A 58 -20.30 1.35 -5.73
N GLY A 59 -20.52 1.32 -7.05
CA GLY A 59 -20.42 2.50 -7.90
C GLY A 59 -19.00 3.07 -7.99
N VAL A 60 -17.98 2.24 -7.80
CA VAL A 60 -16.57 2.68 -7.88
C VAL A 60 -16.23 2.99 -9.33
N ASP A 61 -15.69 4.20 -9.58
CA ASP A 61 -15.15 4.56 -10.89
C ASP A 61 -13.84 3.80 -11.15
N ARG A 62 -13.95 2.70 -11.91
CA ARG A 62 -12.82 1.85 -12.27
C ARG A 62 -11.76 2.55 -13.12
N LYS A 63 -12.11 3.58 -13.91
CA LYS A 63 -11.13 4.35 -14.67
C LYS A 63 -10.30 5.21 -13.74
N ARG A 64 -10.95 5.86 -12.77
CA ARG A 64 -10.27 6.64 -11.74
C ARG A 64 -9.38 5.75 -10.87
N LEU A 65 -9.88 4.58 -10.46
CA LEU A 65 -9.11 3.59 -9.71
C LEU A 65 -7.86 3.13 -10.48
N GLY A 66 -8.00 2.81 -11.77
CA GLY A 66 -6.87 2.44 -12.62
C GLY A 66 -5.85 3.57 -12.77
N ARG A 67 -6.32 4.81 -12.88
CA ARG A 67 -5.45 6.00 -12.89
C ARG A 67 -4.64 6.12 -11.59
N TYR A 68 -5.28 5.99 -10.43
CA TYR A 68 -4.58 6.02 -9.14
C TYR A 68 -3.54 4.91 -9.01
N ALA A 69 -3.84 3.71 -9.48
CA ALA A 69 -2.87 2.62 -9.51
C ALA A 69 -1.63 2.97 -10.32
N VAL A 70 -1.82 3.49 -11.54
CA VAL A 70 -0.69 3.91 -12.40
C VAL A 70 0.08 5.08 -11.80
N GLU A 71 -0.60 6.13 -11.32
CA GLU A 71 0.03 7.29 -10.69
C GLU A 71 0.85 6.88 -9.46
N SER A 72 0.29 6.03 -8.59
CA SER A 72 1.00 5.53 -7.41
C SER A 72 2.24 4.70 -7.77
N PHE A 73 2.18 3.91 -8.85
CA PHE A 73 3.32 3.13 -9.33
C PHE A 73 4.40 4.01 -9.96
N LEU A 74 4.02 5.02 -10.74
CA LEU A 74 4.96 5.97 -11.32
C LEU A 74 5.66 6.81 -10.24
N GLU A 75 4.95 7.22 -9.19
CA GLU A 75 5.54 7.94 -8.04
C GLU A 75 6.66 7.12 -7.37
N GLN A 76 6.43 5.83 -7.15
CA GLN A 76 7.43 4.91 -6.59
C GLN A 76 8.73 4.90 -7.42
N ILE A 77 8.58 4.74 -8.74
CA ILE A 77 9.72 4.59 -9.64
C ILE A 77 10.42 5.92 -9.90
N LEU A 78 9.66 6.96 -10.24
CA LEU A 78 10.21 8.21 -10.78
C LEU A 78 10.60 9.20 -9.69
N SER A 79 9.86 9.26 -8.58
CA SER A 79 10.10 10.24 -7.51
C SER A 79 10.99 9.68 -6.40
N HIS A 80 10.88 8.39 -6.10
CA HIS A 80 11.53 7.82 -4.91
C HIS A 80 12.62 6.80 -5.23
N GLY A 81 12.69 6.29 -6.48
CA GLY A 81 13.63 5.24 -6.86
C GLY A 81 13.49 3.97 -6.02
N PHE A 82 12.34 3.79 -5.36
CA PHE A 82 12.03 2.73 -4.42
C PHE A 82 10.60 2.23 -4.69
N PHE A 83 10.47 0.93 -4.93
CA PHE A 83 9.23 0.31 -5.37
C PHE A 83 8.87 -0.86 -4.48
N HIS A 84 7.59 -0.96 -4.10
CA HIS A 84 7.07 -2.10 -3.37
C HIS A 84 6.77 -3.24 -4.36
N ALA A 85 7.59 -4.30 -4.32
CA ALA A 85 7.54 -5.41 -5.25
C ALA A 85 6.22 -6.19 -5.30
N ASP A 86 5.39 -6.09 -4.25
CA ASP A 86 4.04 -6.62 -4.22
C ASP A 86 3.01 -5.47 -4.24
N PRO A 87 2.59 -4.99 -5.42
CA PRO A 87 1.65 -3.87 -5.53
C PRO A 87 0.24 -4.20 -5.00
N VAL A 88 -0.03 -5.46 -4.63
CA VAL A 88 -1.36 -5.94 -4.24
C VAL A 88 -1.76 -5.50 -2.82
N SER A 89 -0.80 -5.04 -2.00
CA SER A 89 -1.02 -4.57 -0.63
C SER A 89 -1.40 -3.08 -0.52
N LEU A 90 -1.32 -2.32 -1.62
CA LEU A 90 -1.79 -0.93 -1.67
C LEU A 90 -3.32 -0.92 -1.78
N LEU A 91 -3.96 -0.76 -0.62
CA LEU A 91 -5.40 -0.56 -0.54
C LEU A 91 -5.71 0.88 -0.98
N PHE A 92 -6.36 0.98 -2.14
CA PHE A 92 -7.02 2.18 -2.66
C PHE A 92 -8.42 2.34 -2.08
#